data_AF-A0A9W5VQA4-F1
#
_entry.id   AF-A0A9W5VQA4-F1
#
_cell.length_a   1.000
_cell.length_b   1.000
_cell.length_c   1.000
_cell.angle_alpha   90.00
_cell.angle_beta   90.00
_cell.angle_gamma   90.00
#
_symmetry.space_group_name_H-M   'P 1'
#
loop_
_entity.id
_entity.type
_entity.pdbx_description
1 polymer ?
#
loop_
_entity_poly.entity_id
_entity_poly.type
_entity_poly.pdbx_seq_one_letter_code
_entity_poly.pdbx_strand_id
1 'polypeptide(L)'
;MKYTGMQRKADNAGRVVLPAELRNLASFSLGTQVEVSVEGIFIRLKRHSMACNVTGEVSEDNLVLADGKIVLSPNGAKYVLVQLKKYIR
;
A
#
# COMPACT_ATOMS: atom_id res chain seq x y z
N MET A 1 -15.94 14.37 -8.98
CA MET A 1 -15.65 14.18 -7.54
C MET A 1 -16.90 13.62 -6.89
N LYS A 2 -16.89 12.39 -6.36
CA LYS A 2 -18.01 11.86 -5.56
C LYS A 2 -17.77 12.24 -4.11
N TYR A 3 -18.34 13.38 -3.70
CA TYR A 3 -18.29 13.86 -2.32
C TYR A 3 -19.28 13.05 -1.49
N THR A 4 -18.81 12.00 -0.81
CA THR A 4 -19.59 11.40 0.28
C THR A 4 -19.37 12.30 1.50
N GLY A 5 -20.19 13.34 1.68
CA GLY A 5 -20.13 14.25 2.83
C GLY A 5 -20.49 13.54 4.15
N MET A 6 -19.69 12.55 4.54
CA MET A 6 -19.91 11.71 5.71
C MET A 6 -19.01 12.19 6.84
N GLN A 7 -19.61 12.53 7.97
CA GLN A 7 -18.89 12.86 9.20
C GLN A 7 -18.81 11.62 10.10
N ARG A 8 -17.61 11.31 10.58
CA ARG A 8 -17.36 10.29 11.60
C ARG A 8 -16.66 10.92 12.79
N LYS A 9 -17.16 10.61 13.98
CA LYS A 9 -16.45 10.96 15.22
C LYS A 9 -15.25 10.04 15.37
N ALA A 10 -14.12 10.60 15.80
CA ALA A 10 -13.02 9.81 16.29
C ALA A 10 -13.46 9.08 17.57
N ASP A 11 -12.89 7.91 17.81
CA ASP A 11 -13.08 7.22 19.09
C ASP A 11 -12.18 7.82 20.18
N ASN A 12 -12.29 7.28 21.40
CA ASN A 12 -11.53 7.76 22.57
C ASN A 12 -10.01 7.63 22.42
N ALA A 13 -9.53 6.84 21.45
CA ALA A 13 -8.12 6.65 21.15
C ALA A 13 -7.67 7.46 19.91
N GLY A 14 -8.54 8.28 19.34
CA GLY A 14 -8.25 9.08 18.15
C GLY A 14 -8.32 8.31 16.82
N ARG A 15 -8.90 7.10 16.81
CA ARG A 15 -9.04 6.32 15.57
C ARG A 15 -10.26 6.78 14.79
N VAL A 16 -10.12 6.86 13.47
CA VAL A 16 -11.22 7.11 12.53
C VAL A 16 -11.42 5.89 11.65
N VAL A 17 -12.65 5.38 11.60
CA VAL A 17 -12.98 4.18 10.82
C VAL A 17 -13.38 4.58 9.40
N LEU A 18 -12.70 4.02 8.40
CA LEU A 18 -13.11 4.09 7.00
C LEU A 18 -14.24 3.08 6.70
N PRO A 19 -15.39 3.53 6.18
CA PRO A 19 -16.44 2.65 5.69
C PRO A 19 -15.95 1.64 4.66
N ALA A 20 -16.64 0.51 4.55
CA ALA A 20 -16.28 -0.55 3.61
C ALA A 20 -16.28 -0.06 2.15
N GLU A 21 -17.20 0.83 1.77
CA GLU A 21 -17.24 1.35 0.40
C GLU A 21 -15.99 2.18 0.07
N LEU A 22 -15.59 3.09 0.97
CA LEU A 22 -14.39 3.92 0.75
C LEU A 22 -13.11 3.09 0.77
N ARG A 23 -13.06 2.08 1.65
CA ARG A 23 -11.96 1.12 1.70
C ARG A 23 -11.82 0.35 0.38
N ASN A 24 -12.93 -0.09 -0.21
CA ASN A 24 -12.92 -0.78 -1.50
C ASN A 24 -12.56 0.16 -2.67
N LEU A 25 -13.10 1.38 -2.67
CA LEU A 25 -12.80 2.40 -3.69
C LEU A 25 -11.34 2.85 -3.66
N ALA A 26 -10.74 2.95 -2.46
CA ALA A 26 -9.34 3.30 -2.27
C ALA A 26 -8.39 2.10 -2.33
N SER A 27 -8.92 0.88 -2.54
CA SER A 27 -8.17 -0.38 -2.54
C SER A 27 -7.30 -0.59 -1.29
N PHE A 28 -7.80 -0.19 -0.13
CA PHE A 28 -7.17 -0.51 1.16
C PHE A 28 -7.56 -1.94 1.57
N SER A 29 -6.79 -2.94 1.12
CA SER A 29 -6.94 -4.31 1.62
C SER A 29 -6.31 -4.43 3.02
N LEU A 30 -6.71 -5.47 3.76
CA LEU A 30 -6.12 -5.78 5.06
C LEU A 30 -4.59 -5.94 4.91
N GLY A 31 -3.81 -5.23 5.72
CA GLY A 31 -2.34 -5.24 5.64
C GLY A 31 -1.74 -4.27 4.60
N THR A 32 -2.56 -3.46 3.91
CA THR A 32 -2.04 -2.40 3.03
C THR A 32 -1.28 -1.37 3.85
N GLN A 33 -0.04 -1.07 3.44
CA GLN A 33 0.72 0.02 4.03
C GLN A 33 0.20 1.36 3.50
N VAL A 34 -0.18 2.25 4.43
CA VAL A 34 -0.77 3.55 4.12
C VAL A 34 0.16 4.64 4.65
N GLU A 35 0.56 5.53 3.76
CA GLU A 35 1.19 6.80 4.11
C GLU A 35 0.12 7.74 4.65
N VAL A 36 0.40 8.35 5.80
CA VAL A 36 -0.45 9.37 6.41
C VAL A 36 0.36 10.66 6.44
N SER A 37 -0.11 11.67 5.73
CA SER A 37 0.50 13.01 5.73
C SER A 37 -0.51 14.08 6.13
N VAL A 38 0.00 15.18 6.69
CA VAL A 38 -0.79 16.32 7.16
C VAL A 38 -0.45 17.53 6.32
N GLU A 39 -1.47 18.16 5.73
CA GLU A 39 -1.34 19.38 4.93
C GLU A 39 -2.35 20.42 5.44
N GLY A 40 -1.88 21.32 6.30
CA GLY A 40 -2.74 22.27 7.01
C GLY A 40 -3.75 21.55 7.91
N ILE A 41 -5.05 21.65 7.56
CA ILE A 41 -6.15 20.98 8.27
C ILE A 41 -6.55 19.63 7.64
N PHE A 42 -5.89 19.23 6.55
CA PHE A 42 -6.22 18.01 5.82
C PHE A 42 -5.29 16.87 6.23
N ILE A 43 -5.86 15.68 6.45
CA ILE A 43 -5.12 14.43 6.55
C ILE A 43 -5.24 13.72 5.21
N ARG A 44 -4.12 13.42 4.57
CA ARG A 44 -4.05 12.68 3.30
C ARG A 44 -3.62 11.26 3.56
N LEU A 45 -4.42 10.31 3.07
CA LEU A 45 -4.12 8.89 3.12
C LEU A 45 -3.72 8.44 1.71
N LYS A 46 -2.49 7.95 1.54
CA LYS A 46 -1.99 7.44 0.27
C LYS A 46 -1.54 6.00 0.45
N ARG A 47 -2.04 5.08 -0.37
CA ARG A 47 -1.56 3.69 -0.36
C ARG A 47 -0.12 3.65 -0.90
N HIS A 48 0.80 3.01 -0.19
CA HIS A 48 2.06 2.58 -0.79
C HIS A 48 1.80 1.25 -1.48
N SER A 49 1.76 1.26 -2.82
CA SER A 49 1.83 0.00 -3.58
C SER A 49 3.24 -0.56 -3.64
N MET A 50 4.25 0.20 -3.19
CA MET A 50 5.65 -0.08 -3.50
C MET A 50 6.41 -0.79 -2.37
N ALA A 51 5.76 -1.47 -1.43
CA ALA A 51 6.48 -2.32 -0.49
C ALA A 51 6.96 -3.59 -1.22
N CYS A 52 8.23 -3.94 -1.08
CA CYS A 52 8.75 -5.17 -1.67
C CYS A 52 8.06 -6.39 -1.04
N ASN A 53 7.47 -7.27 -1.86
CA ASN A 53 6.79 -8.49 -1.42
C ASN A 53 7.70 -9.50 -0.69
N VAL A 54 9.03 -9.41 -0.89
CA VAL A 54 10.01 -10.34 -0.33
C VAL A 54 10.70 -9.77 0.91
N THR A 55 11.29 -8.58 0.81
CA THR A 55 12.04 -7.95 1.90
C THR A 55 11.17 -7.07 2.81
N GLY A 56 9.97 -6.67 2.38
CA GLY A 56 9.12 -5.72 3.10
C GLY A 56 9.63 -4.27 3.05
N GLU A 57 10.76 -4.01 2.40
CA GLU A 57 11.34 -2.67 2.28
C GLU A 57 10.46 -1.79 1.38
N VAL A 58 10.22 -0.56 1.81
CA VAL A 58 9.57 0.48 1.01
C VAL A 58 10.65 1.40 0.48
N SER A 59 10.84 1.41 -0.83
CA SER A 59 11.75 2.32 -1.52
C SER A 59 11.10 2.81 -2.82
N GLU A 60 11.49 4.01 -3.26
CA GLU A 60 11.15 4.52 -4.59
C GLU A 60 11.80 3.68 -5.70
N ASP A 61 12.91 3.00 -5.40
CA ASP A 61 13.64 2.13 -6.31
C ASP A 61 13.01 0.72 -6.47
N ASN A 62 11.87 0.47 -5.83
CA ASN A 62 11.23 -0.83 -5.90
C ASN A 62 10.62 -1.07 -7.29
N LEU A 63 11.00 -2.20 -7.88
CA LEU A 63 10.57 -2.65 -9.19
C LEU A 63 9.12 -3.09 -9.14
N VAL A 64 8.30 -2.52 -10.02
CA VAL A 64 6.89 -2.89 -10.18
C VAL A 64 6.76 -3.73 -11.45
N LEU A 65 6.37 -4.99 -11.30
CA LEU A 65 6.27 -6.00 -12.36
C LEU A 65 4.84 -6.55 -12.47
N ALA A 66 4.52 -7.15 -13.61
CA ALA A 66 3.22 -7.77 -13.89
C ALA A 66 2.03 -6.84 -13.60
N ASP A 67 2.06 -5.62 -14.15
CA ASP A 67 1.04 -4.58 -13.96
C ASP A 67 0.75 -4.23 -12.49
N GLY A 68 1.78 -4.25 -11.65
CA GLY A 68 1.65 -3.91 -10.23
C GLY A 68 1.29 -5.07 -9.31
N LYS A 69 1.24 -6.31 -9.83
CA LYS A 69 0.99 -7.50 -9.01
C LYS A 69 2.20 -7.96 -8.22
N ILE A 70 3.40 -7.63 -8.68
CA ILE A 70 4.66 -8.01 -8.04
C ILE A 70 5.47 -6.74 -7.83
N VAL A 71 5.82 -6.46 -6.59
CA VAL A 71 6.73 -5.38 -6.22
C VAL A 71 7.94 -5.97 -5.53
N LEU A 72 9.14 -5.67 -6.04
CA LEU A 72 10.39 -6.22 -5.54
C LEU A 72 11.41 -5.12 -5.37
N SER A 73 12.08 -5.07 -4.22
CA SER A 73 13.30 -4.29 -4.07
C SER A 73 14.39 -4.89 -4.94
N PRO A 74 15.43 -4.13 -5.32
CA PRO A 74 16.56 -4.66 -6.09
C PRO A 74 17.18 -5.92 -5.49
N ASN A 75 17.24 -6.00 -4.16
CA ASN A 75 17.71 -7.17 -3.43
C ASN A 75 16.70 -8.32 -3.47
N GLY A 76 15.41 -8.03 -3.24
CA GLY A 76 14.33 -9.02 -3.36
C GLY A 76 14.24 -9.63 -4.76
N ALA A 77 14.43 -8.82 -5.80
CA ALA A 77 14.44 -9.27 -7.20
C ALA A 77 15.59 -10.23 -7.49
N LYS A 78 16.83 -9.91 -7.04
CA LYS A 78 17.98 -10.82 -7.16
C LYS A 78 17.72 -12.15 -6.44
N TYR A 79 17.17 -12.10 -5.24
CA TYR A 79 16.84 -13.29 -4.46
C TYR A 79 15.82 -14.18 -5.19
N VAL A 80 14.71 -13.59 -5.65
CA VAL A 80 13.66 -14.32 -6.38
C VAL A 80 14.19 -14.90 -7.68
N LEU A 81 15.02 -14.17 -8.41
CA LEU A 81 15.60 -14.64 -9.68
C LEU A 81 16.48 -15.88 -9.49
N VAL A 82 17.27 -15.94 -8.41
CA VAL A 82 18.06 -17.13 -8.06
C VAL A 82 17.17 -18.32 -7.74
N GLN A 83 16.05 -18.12 -7.03
CA GLN A 83 15.12 -19.20 -6.73
C GLN A 83 14.36 -19.66 -7.98
N LEU A 84 13.87 -18.73 -8.81
CA LEU A 84 13.11 -19.06 -10.03
C LEU A 84 13.93 -19.88 -11.03
N LYS A 85 15.24 -19.60 -11.18
CA LYS A 85 16.15 -20.39 -12.02
C LYS A 85 16.24 -21.88 -11.62
N LYS A 86 15.83 -22.25 -10.39
CA LYS A 86 15.78 -23.66 -9.97
C LYS A 86 14.53 -24.38 -10.49
N TYR A 87 13.47 -23.64 -10.77
CA TYR A 87 12.16 -24.17 -11.17
C TYR A 87 11.89 -24.02 -12.66
N ILE A 88 12.44 -22.98 -13.29
CA ILE A 88 12.34 -22.72 -14.72
C ILE A 88 13.64 -23.20 -15.35
N ARG A 89 13.56 -24.29 -16.12
CA ARG A 89 14.70 -24.96 -16.78
C ARG A 89 15.07 -24.26 -18.08
#